data_AF-A2G2J8-F1
#
_entry.id   AF-A2G2J8-F1
#
_cell.length_a   1.000
_cell.length_b   1.000
_cell.length_c   1.000
_cell.angle_alpha   90.00
_cell.angle_beta   90.00
_cell.angle_gamma   90.00
#
_symmetry.space_group_name_H-M   'P 1'
#
loop_
_entity.id
_entity.type
_entity.pdbx_description
1 polymer ?
#
loop_
_entity_poly.entity_id
_entity_poly.type
_entity_poly.pdbx_seq_one_letter_code
_entity_poly.pdbx_strand_id
1 'polypeptide(L)'
;MSERVQSFLEQMILLNGPISAGKALEVYYSIFADVDPFRDREEAILSMFITKWYETNRDREVSYGMFVREYAEYYAKVNENR
;
A
#
# COMPACT_ATOMS: atom_id res chain seq x y z
N MET A 1 8.49 10.92 -0.76
CA MET A 1 7.83 9.81 -1.46
C MET A 1 8.83 9.18 -2.40
N SER A 2 9.25 7.95 -2.10
CA SER A 2 10.16 7.17 -2.94
C SER A 2 9.52 6.88 -4.30
N GLU A 3 10.35 6.72 -5.33
CA GLU A 3 9.90 6.42 -6.69
C GLU A 3 9.03 5.16 -6.73
N ARG A 4 9.38 4.14 -5.93
CA ARG A 4 8.59 2.88 -5.87
C ARG A 4 7.25 3.04 -5.17
N VAL A 5 7.18 3.84 -4.10
CA VAL A 5 5.89 4.16 -3.46
C VAL A 5 5.01 4.94 -4.43
N GLN A 6 5.58 5.87 -5.19
CA GLN A 6 4.87 6.58 -6.24
C GLN A 6 4.38 5.62 -7.34
N SER A 7 5.25 4.76 -7.87
CA SER A 7 4.88 3.75 -8.88
C SER A 7 3.79 2.81 -8.38
N PHE A 8 3.79 2.47 -7.09
CA PHE A 8 2.73 1.67 -6.49
C PHE A 8 1.38 2.38 -6.58
N LEU A 9 1.30 3.64 -6.14
CA LEU A 9 0.06 4.41 -6.21
C LEU A 9 -0.40 4.65 -7.65
N GLU A 10 0.53 4.88 -8.57
CA GLU A 10 0.26 5.01 -10.01
C GLU A 10 -0.30 3.72 -10.63
N GLN A 11 0.21 2.55 -10.25
CA GLN A 11 -0.38 1.29 -10.71
C GLN A 11 -1.75 1.02 -10.07
N MET A 12 -1.92 1.40 -8.80
CA MET A 12 -3.19 1.22 -8.08
C MET A 12 -4.33 2.05 -8.68
N ILE A 13 -4.07 3.28 -9.15
CA ILE A 13 -5.11 4.12 -9.81
C ILE A 13 -5.51 3.59 -11.19
N LEU A 14 -4.62 2.85 -11.85
CA LEU A 14 -4.89 2.21 -13.14
C LEU A 14 -5.72 0.92 -13.00
N LEU A 15 -5.93 0.43 -11.77
CA LEU A 15 -6.84 -0.68 -11.50
C LEU A 15 -8.28 -0.22 -11.80
N ASN A 16 -8.83 -0.71 -12.91
CA ASN A 16 -10.23 -0.48 -13.24
C ASN A 16 -11.14 -1.23 -12.26
N GLY A 17 -11.80 -0.46 -11.39
CA GLY A 17 -12.81 -0.97 -10.45
C GLY A 17 -12.31 -1.04 -9.00
N PRO A 18 -13.05 -1.74 -8.13
CA PRO A 18 -12.70 -1.84 -6.72
C PRO A 18 -11.35 -2.54 -6.49
N ILE A 19 -10.63 -2.04 -5.49
CA ILE A 19 -9.37 -2.57 -4.98
C ILE A 19 -9.69 -3.60 -3.91
N SER A 20 -9.23 -4.82 -4.12
CA SER A 20 -9.22 -5.89 -3.12
C SER A 20 -7.83 -6.05 -2.51
N ALA A 21 -7.77 -6.70 -1.34
CA ALA A 21 -6.53 -7.10 -0.68
C ALA A 21 -5.56 -7.84 -1.63
N GLY A 22 -6.09 -8.77 -2.44
CA GLY A 22 -5.29 -9.51 -3.42
C GLY A 22 -4.67 -8.61 -4.49
N LYS A 23 -5.46 -7.72 -5.11
CA LYS A 23 -4.95 -6.79 -6.13
C LYS A 23 -3.87 -5.86 -5.58
N ALA A 24 -4.06 -5.33 -4.38
CA ALA A 24 -3.06 -4.47 -3.74
C ALA A 24 -1.75 -5.22 -3.49
N LEU A 25 -1.83 -6.48 -3.07
CA LEU A 25 -0.67 -7.34 -2.84
C LEU A 25 0.05 -7.71 -4.15
N GLU A 26 -0.70 -7.99 -5.23
CA GLU A 26 -0.14 -8.26 -6.56
C GLU A 26 0.64 -7.06 -7.11
N VAL A 27 0.08 -5.84 -7.02
CA VAL A 27 0.77 -4.60 -7.42
C VAL A 27 1.98 -4.33 -6.53
N TYR A 28 1.89 -4.63 -5.23
CA TYR A 28 3.03 -4.51 -4.33
C TYR A 28 4.17 -5.45 -4.77
N TYR A 29 3.89 -6.73 -4.99
CA TYR A 29 4.93 -7.67 -5.40
C TYR A 29 5.49 -7.38 -6.80
N SER A 30 4.72 -6.81 -7.72
CA SER A 30 5.26 -6.44 -9.05
C SER A 30 6.33 -5.35 -8.99
N ILE A 31 6.38 -4.57 -7.91
CA ILE A 31 7.31 -3.45 -7.72
C ILE A 31 8.43 -3.80 -6.72
N PHE A 32 8.12 -4.62 -5.70
CA PHE A 32 9.00 -4.85 -4.55
C PHE A 32 9.57 -6.28 -4.44
N ALA A 33 9.31 -7.19 -5.40
CA ALA A 33 9.67 -8.62 -5.31
C ALA A 33 11.11 -8.93 -4.84
N ASP A 34 12.10 -8.14 -5.28
CA ASP A 34 13.53 -8.37 -5.02
C ASP A 34 14.19 -7.26 -4.20
N VAL A 35 13.40 -6.44 -3.51
CA VAL A 35 13.89 -5.28 -2.75
C VAL A 35 13.66 -5.53 -1.27
N ASP A 36 14.69 -5.27 -0.46
CA ASP A 36 14.54 -5.14 1.00
C ASP A 36 13.82 -3.82 1.30
N PRO A 37 12.52 -3.85 1.68
CA PRO A 37 11.72 -2.63 1.85
C PRO A 37 12.11 -1.87 3.12
N PHE A 38 12.92 -2.43 4.01
CA PHE A 38 13.34 -1.78 5.26
C PHE A 38 14.53 -0.84 5.09
N ARG A 39 15.09 -0.75 3.88
CA ARG A 39 16.15 0.21 3.54
C ARG A 39 15.64 1.64 3.38
N ASP A 40 14.37 1.79 2.99
CA ASP A 40 13.70 3.07 2.89
C ASP A 40 12.50 3.11 3.83
N ARG A 41 12.32 4.21 4.54
CA ARG A 41 11.27 4.32 5.55
C ARG A 41 9.88 4.31 4.93
N GLU A 42 9.68 5.02 3.83
CA GLU A 42 8.38 5.13 3.18
C GLU A 42 7.98 3.77 2.58
N GLU A 43 8.96 3.06 2.00
CA GLU A 43 8.78 1.69 1.50
C GLU A 43 8.46 0.70 2.64
N ALA A 44 9.12 0.82 3.79
CA ALA A 44 8.82 0.02 4.96
C ALA A 44 7.38 0.26 5.47
N ILE A 45 6.96 1.52 5.54
CA ILE A 45 5.59 1.87 5.96
C ILE A 45 4.57 1.31 4.97
N LEU A 46 4.81 1.44 3.67
CA LEU A 46 3.94 0.84 2.65
C LEU A 46 3.88 -0.69 2.78
N SER A 47 5.02 -1.36 2.98
CA SER A 47 5.08 -2.81 3.17
C SER A 47 4.25 -3.26 4.38
N MET A 48 4.40 -2.56 5.52
CA MET A 48 3.63 -2.83 6.73
C MET A 48 2.14 -2.55 6.54
N PHE A 49 1.80 -1.48 5.81
CA PHE A 49 0.42 -1.15 5.48
C PHE A 49 -0.21 -2.25 4.63
N ILE A 50 0.41 -2.67 3.52
CA ILE A 50 -0.15 -3.69 2.62
C ILE A 50 -0.35 -5.01 3.34
N THR A 51 0.62 -5.44 4.16
CA THR A 51 0.51 -6.64 4.99
C THR A 51 -0.70 -6.55 5.94
N LYS A 52 -0.80 -5.46 6.71
CA LYS A 52 -1.92 -5.26 7.64
C LYS A 52 -3.26 -5.11 6.92
N TRP A 53 -3.27 -4.44 5.78
CA TRP A 53 -4.47 -4.19 5.00
C TRP A 53 -5.01 -5.50 4.44
N TYR A 54 -4.13 -6.38 3.96
CA TYR A 54 -4.48 -7.73 3.52
C TYR A 54 -5.13 -8.55 4.64
N GLU A 55 -4.53 -8.55 5.84
CA GLU A 55 -5.05 -9.28 7.01
C GLU A 55 -6.44 -8.79 7.43
N THR A 56 -6.70 -7.49 7.34
CA THR A 56 -7.92 -6.86 7.86
C THR A 56 -9.05 -6.71 6.82
N ASN A 57 -8.71 -6.69 5.53
CA ASN A 57 -9.66 -6.40 4.45
C ASN A 57 -9.71 -7.52 3.39
N ARG A 58 -9.37 -8.76 3.76
CA ARG A 58 -9.30 -9.90 2.84
C ARG A 58 -10.56 -10.07 1.97
N ASP A 59 -11.74 -9.84 2.56
CA ASP A 59 -13.04 -10.02 1.91
C ASP A 59 -13.72 -8.69 1.52
N ARG A 60 -13.01 -7.56 1.64
CA ARG A 60 -13.53 -6.22 1.35
C ARG A 60 -12.92 -5.66 0.08
N GLU A 61 -13.74 -4.98 -0.70
CA GLU A 61 -13.29 -4.17 -1.82
C GLU A 61 -13.59 -2.70 -1.57
N VAL A 62 -12.67 -1.82 -1.97
CA VAL A 62 -12.77 -0.37 -1.75
C VAL A 62 -12.44 0.41 -3.01
N SER A 63 -12.91 1.66 -3.10
CA SER A 63 -12.46 2.56 -4.16
C SER A 63 -11.00 2.99 -3.95
N TYR A 64 -10.33 3.43 -5.01
CA TYR A 64 -8.98 4.02 -4.92
C TYR A 64 -8.88 5.15 -3.90
N GLY A 65 -9.85 6.08 -3.90
CA GLY A 65 -9.87 7.17 -2.92
C GLY A 65 -9.96 6.69 -1.46
N MET A 66 -10.72 5.62 -1.20
CA MET A 66 -10.80 5.01 0.13
C MET A 66 -9.46 4.35 0.52
N PHE A 67 -8.86 3.60 -0.39
CA PHE A 67 -7.57 2.96 -0.18
C PHE A 67 -6.47 3.99 0.15
N VAL A 68 -6.37 5.07 -0.64
CA VAL A 68 -5.39 6.15 -0.39
C VAL A 68 -5.62 6.82 0.95
N ARG A 69 -6.88 7.05 1.34
CA ARG A 69 -7.22 7.61 2.65
C ARG A 69 -6.76 6.70 3.78
N GLU A 70 -7.06 5.41 3.72
CA GLU A 70 -6.64 4.43 4.73
C GLU A 70 -5.10 4.32 4.82
N TYR A 71 -4.41 4.41 3.68
CA TYR A 71 -2.94 4.47 3.65
C TYR A 71 -2.40 5.74 4.32
N ALA A 72 -2.96 6.91 4.00
CA ALA A 72 -2.54 8.18 4.59
C ALA A 72 -2.77 8.23 6.11
N GLU A 73 -3.90 7.70 6.59
CA GLU A 73 -4.21 7.55 8.02
C GLU A 73 -3.20 6.63 8.72
N TYR A 74 -2.86 5.50 8.09
CA TYR A 74 -1.84 4.58 8.60
C TYR A 74 -0.46 5.26 8.67
N TYR A 75 -0.07 5.96 7.60
CA TYR A 75 1.20 6.66 7.51
C TYR A 75 1.32 7.74 8.60
N ALA A 76 0.28 8.55 8.81
CA ALA A 76 0.23 9.54 9.89
C ALA A 76 0.38 8.89 11.27
N LYS A 77 -0.39 7.81 11.54
CA LYS A 77 -0.34 7.10 12.81
C LYS A 77 1.03 6.51 13.14
N VAL A 78 1.71 5.91 12.15
CA VAL A 78 3.07 5.38 12.35
C VAL A 78 4.08 6.51 12.61
N ASN A 79 3.84 7.70 12.06
CA ASN A 79 4.71 8.86 12.26
C ASN A 79 4.45 9.63 13.57
N GLU A 80 3.21 9.63 14.08
CA GLU A 80 2.83 10.28 15.34
C GLU A 80 3.26 9.51 16.59
N ASN A 81 3.44 8.19 16.53
CA ASN A 81 3.89 7.37 17.66
C ASN A 81 5.43 7.48 17.91
N ARG A 82 5.99 8.68 17.76
CA ARG A 82 7.40 9.02 17.96
C ARG A 82 7.58 10.18 18.90
#